data_AF-A0A3D3F5D7-F1
#
_entry.id   AF-A0A3D3F5D7-F1
#
_cell.length_a   1.000
_cell.length_b   1.000
_cell.length_c   1.000
_cell.angle_alpha   90.00
_cell.angle_beta   90.00
_cell.angle_gamma   90.00
#
_symmetry.space_group_name_H-M   'P 1'
#
loop_
_entity.id
_entity.type
_entity.pdbx_description
1 polymer ?
#
loop_
_entity_poly.entity_id
_entity_poly.type
_entity_poly.pdbx_seq_one_letter_code
_entity_poly.pdbx_strand_id
1 'polypeptide(L)'
;AGETFRSRNIALATNPQIASQLTADIEPEVSARLKTIGLFESEAMTVIVDKDRLTLQKVAGIIPVSDEFLSAVSRDAAEHPRLRGFTFHFYKGQKTETEKLRLIRTVLNIDEKDILETAAKLHVLPSPRLEHTDIIEQVEALRRQKHTFFLGNYYYGLSLEDCIHRSADECARYRAANRASV
;
A
#
# COMPACT_ATOMS: atom_id res chain seq x y z
N ALA A 1 -27.24 15.12 -1.33
CA ALA A 1 -27.90 13.79 -1.45
C ALA A 1 -26.92 12.84 -2.13
N GLY A 2 -26.91 11.56 -1.74
CA GLY A 2 -26.06 10.55 -2.39
C GLY A 2 -26.74 9.88 -3.58
N GLU A 3 -25.95 9.24 -4.44
CA GLU A 3 -26.45 8.41 -5.56
C GLU A 3 -26.66 6.97 -5.11
N THR A 4 -27.62 6.27 -5.73
CA THR A 4 -27.92 4.86 -5.43
C THR A 4 -27.65 3.99 -6.64
N PHE A 5 -26.81 2.97 -6.46
CA PHE A 5 -26.52 1.95 -7.45
C PHE A 5 -27.05 0.60 -6.99
N ARG A 6 -27.55 -0.22 -7.92
CA ARG A 6 -28.05 -1.58 -7.63
C ARG A 6 -27.32 -2.58 -8.51
N SER A 7 -26.85 -3.65 -7.89
CA SER A 7 -26.21 -4.76 -8.56
C SER A 7 -26.53 -6.06 -7.82
N ARG A 8 -26.53 -7.17 -8.54
CA ARG A 8 -26.60 -8.51 -7.92
C ARG A 8 -25.28 -8.87 -7.23
N ASN A 9 -24.16 -8.47 -7.79
CA ASN A 9 -22.81 -8.83 -7.32
C ASN A 9 -22.06 -7.57 -6.90
N ILE A 10 -21.37 -7.62 -5.77
CA ILE A 10 -20.54 -6.50 -5.25
C ILE A 10 -19.13 -6.97 -4.92
N ALA A 11 -18.15 -6.24 -5.44
CA ALA A 11 -16.73 -6.47 -5.19
C ALA A 11 -16.15 -5.31 -4.37
N LEU A 12 -15.50 -5.62 -3.26
CA LEU A 12 -14.92 -4.66 -2.33
C LEU A 12 -13.40 -4.69 -2.46
N ALA A 13 -12.84 -3.71 -3.16
CA ALA A 13 -11.39 -3.51 -3.32
C ALA A 13 -10.90 -2.32 -2.48
N THR A 14 -11.48 -2.14 -1.30
CA THR A 14 -11.13 -1.10 -0.34
C THR A 14 -10.15 -1.65 0.71
N ASN A 15 -9.60 -0.77 1.56
CA ASN A 15 -8.81 -1.22 2.71
C ASN A 15 -9.69 -2.03 3.69
N PRO A 16 -9.11 -2.87 4.58
CA PRO A 16 -9.89 -3.80 5.40
C PRO A 16 -10.86 -3.11 6.37
N GLN A 17 -10.54 -1.90 6.84
CA GLN A 17 -11.42 -1.13 7.71
C GLN A 17 -12.67 -0.63 6.98
N ILE A 18 -12.52 -0.13 5.74
CA ILE A 18 -13.65 0.28 4.90
C ILE A 18 -14.45 -0.96 4.48
N ALA A 19 -13.79 -2.06 4.08
CA ALA A 19 -14.48 -3.30 3.73
C ALA A 19 -15.30 -3.86 4.91
N SER A 20 -14.75 -3.81 6.13
CA SER A 20 -15.47 -4.15 7.36
C SER A 20 -16.73 -3.31 7.54
N GLN A 21 -16.64 -1.99 7.40
CA GLN A 21 -17.79 -1.10 7.55
C GLN A 21 -18.87 -1.37 6.50
N LEU A 22 -18.49 -1.52 5.22
CA LEU A 22 -19.42 -1.75 4.12
C LEU A 22 -20.13 -3.11 4.19
N THR A 23 -19.61 -4.05 4.97
CA THR A 23 -20.17 -5.41 5.08
C THR A 23 -20.76 -5.74 6.44
N ALA A 24 -20.81 -4.79 7.38
CA ALA A 24 -21.30 -5.02 8.73
C ALA A 24 -22.70 -5.67 8.76
N ASP A 25 -23.60 -5.24 7.86
CA ASP A 25 -24.98 -5.75 7.78
C ASP A 25 -25.16 -6.90 6.77
N ILE A 26 -24.14 -7.17 5.95
CA ILE A 26 -24.20 -8.15 4.83
C ILE A 26 -23.51 -9.46 5.23
N GLU A 27 -22.34 -9.35 5.86
CA GLU A 27 -21.47 -10.44 6.31
C GLU A 27 -20.87 -10.08 7.69
N PRO A 28 -21.66 -10.09 8.78
CA PRO A 28 -21.22 -9.56 10.08
C PRO A 28 -19.96 -10.23 10.64
N GLU A 29 -19.82 -11.55 10.46
CA GLU A 29 -18.65 -12.31 10.92
C GLU A 29 -17.38 -11.96 10.12
N VAL A 30 -17.50 -11.83 8.80
CA VAL A 30 -16.38 -11.37 7.94
C VAL A 30 -16.01 -9.93 8.29
N SER A 31 -17.01 -9.06 8.47
CA SER A 31 -16.81 -7.67 8.88
C SER A 31 -16.02 -7.59 10.19
N ALA A 32 -16.40 -8.37 11.20
CA ALA A 32 -15.69 -8.44 12.48
C ALA A 32 -14.25 -8.91 12.29
N ARG A 33 -14.00 -9.87 11.39
CA ARG A 33 -12.65 -10.35 11.11
C ARG A 33 -11.80 -9.31 10.38
N LEU A 34 -12.32 -8.64 9.37
CA LEU A 34 -11.59 -7.60 8.64
C LEU A 34 -11.24 -6.40 9.53
N LYS A 35 -12.11 -6.10 10.51
CA LYS A 35 -11.88 -5.02 11.48
C LYS A 35 -10.60 -5.21 12.32
N THR A 36 -10.12 -6.45 12.50
CA THR A 36 -8.91 -6.72 13.29
C THR A 36 -7.62 -6.36 12.54
N ILE A 37 -7.68 -6.18 11.22
CA ILE A 37 -6.51 -5.82 10.41
C ILE A 37 -6.27 -4.32 10.53
N GLY A 38 -5.20 -3.95 11.23
CA GLY A 38 -4.80 -2.56 11.41
C GLY A 38 -4.40 -1.89 10.10
N LEU A 39 -4.27 -0.56 10.14
CA LEU A 39 -3.68 0.23 9.06
C LEU A 39 -2.37 0.84 9.53
N PHE A 40 -1.39 0.84 8.65
CA PHE A 40 -0.13 1.54 8.80
C PHE A 40 -0.10 2.73 7.85
N GLU A 41 0.27 3.89 8.36
CA GLU A 41 0.40 5.10 7.56
C GLU A 41 1.88 5.51 7.48
N SER A 42 2.33 5.81 6.26
CA SER A 42 3.67 6.30 6.00
C SER A 42 3.65 7.52 5.10
N GLU A 43 4.64 8.37 5.26
CA GLU A 43 4.85 9.56 4.44
C GLU A 43 6.03 9.30 3.52
N ALA A 44 5.80 9.41 2.21
CA ALA A 44 6.84 9.37 1.21
C ALA A 44 7.26 10.79 0.84
N MET A 45 8.55 11.03 0.77
CA MET A 45 9.12 12.27 0.25
C MET A 45 10.16 11.95 -0.81
N THR A 46 9.90 12.44 -2.01
CA THR A 46 10.76 12.26 -3.18
C THR A 46 11.60 13.50 -3.38
N VAL A 47 12.88 13.31 -3.72
CA VAL A 47 13.77 14.38 -4.17
C VAL A 47 14.35 14.01 -5.53
N ILE A 48 14.50 15.01 -6.40
CA ILE A 48 15.22 14.92 -7.66
C ILE A 48 16.49 15.76 -7.55
N VAL A 49 17.61 15.19 -7.96
CA VAL A 49 18.92 15.84 -7.90
C VAL A 49 19.68 15.62 -9.20
N ASP A 50 20.64 16.51 -9.49
CA ASP A 50 21.60 16.29 -10.56
C ASP A 50 22.54 15.13 -10.19
N LYS A 51 22.80 14.25 -11.16
CA LYS A 51 23.71 13.11 -11.00
C LYS A 51 25.09 13.53 -10.53
N ASP A 52 25.60 14.64 -11.05
CA ASP A 52 26.97 15.08 -10.82
C ASP A 52 27.18 15.63 -9.39
N ARG A 53 26.09 15.81 -8.63
CA ARG A 53 26.12 16.20 -7.21
C ARG A 53 26.19 15.01 -6.26
N LEU A 54 26.00 13.79 -6.76
CA LEU A 54 25.99 12.60 -5.93
C LEU A 54 27.32 11.86 -6.02
N THR A 55 27.88 11.51 -4.87
CA THR A 55 29.01 10.57 -4.77
C THR A 55 28.54 9.11 -4.63
N LEU A 56 27.26 8.91 -4.28
CA LEU A 56 26.65 7.61 -4.08
C LEU A 56 26.55 6.84 -5.41
N GLN A 57 27.03 5.59 -5.45
CA GLN A 57 26.85 4.71 -6.59
C GLN A 57 25.36 4.39 -6.83
N LYS A 58 25.04 3.77 -7.97
CA LYS A 58 23.67 3.30 -8.21
C LYS A 58 23.31 2.24 -7.17
N VAL A 59 22.14 2.38 -6.54
CA VAL A 59 21.64 1.48 -5.50
C VAL A 59 20.15 1.27 -5.69
N ALA A 60 19.61 0.09 -5.44
CA ALA A 60 18.15 -0.10 -5.52
C ALA A 60 17.43 0.62 -4.37
N GLY A 61 18.01 0.57 -3.18
CA GLY A 61 17.48 1.24 -2.00
C GLY A 61 18.50 1.38 -0.88
N ILE A 62 18.12 2.14 0.14
CA ILE A 62 18.88 2.45 1.34
C ILE A 62 18.02 2.06 2.54
N ILE A 63 18.56 1.23 3.42
CA ILE A 63 17.91 0.83 4.67
C ILE A 63 18.72 1.45 5.81
N PRO A 64 18.12 2.29 6.66
CA PRO A 64 18.83 2.87 7.79
C PRO A 64 19.09 1.81 8.86
N VAL A 65 20.19 1.99 9.59
CA VAL A 65 20.48 1.24 10.83
C VAL A 65 19.77 1.85 12.04
N SER A 66 19.25 3.07 11.90
CA SER A 66 18.48 3.81 12.90
C SER A 66 17.00 3.87 12.49
N ASP A 67 16.13 4.24 13.43
CA ASP A 67 14.69 4.45 13.17
C ASP A 67 14.37 5.85 12.62
N GLU A 68 15.35 6.53 12.00
CA GLU A 68 15.15 7.91 11.52
C GLU A 68 14.22 7.99 10.31
N PHE A 69 14.20 6.94 9.48
CA PHE A 69 13.28 6.73 8.37
C PHE A 69 13.07 5.22 8.17
N LEU A 70 12.10 4.82 7.35
CA LEU A 70 11.78 3.41 7.09
C LEU A 70 12.73 2.81 6.05
N SER A 71 12.83 3.48 4.90
CA SER A 71 13.69 3.10 3.78
C SER A 71 13.75 4.23 2.76
N ALA A 72 14.70 4.18 1.85
CA ALA A 72 14.69 4.98 0.64
C ALA A 72 14.84 4.08 -0.57
N VAL A 73 14.10 4.36 -1.64
CA VAL A 73 14.19 3.65 -2.91
C VAL A 73 14.70 4.62 -3.96
N SER A 74 15.70 4.22 -4.73
CA SER A 74 16.16 5.03 -5.84
C SER A 74 15.36 4.71 -7.11
N ARG A 75 15.37 5.63 -8.06
CA ARG A 75 14.86 5.42 -9.41
C ARG A 75 15.93 4.96 -10.39
N ASP A 76 17.04 4.41 -9.91
CA ASP A 76 18.18 4.02 -10.77
C ASP A 76 17.84 2.93 -11.79
N ALA A 77 16.81 2.11 -11.54
CA ALA A 77 16.29 1.14 -12.50
C ALA A 77 15.64 1.80 -13.75
N ALA A 78 15.20 3.05 -13.63
CA ALA A 78 14.65 3.86 -14.72
C ALA A 78 15.58 5.07 -14.97
N GLU A 79 16.72 4.82 -15.61
CA GLU A 79 17.78 5.80 -15.76
C GLU A 79 17.37 7.05 -16.56
N HIS A 80 17.72 8.22 -16.04
CA HIS A 80 17.61 9.50 -16.74
C HIS A 80 19.01 10.05 -17.05
N PRO A 81 19.28 10.71 -18.19
CA PRO A 81 20.65 11.13 -18.56
C PRO A 81 21.37 11.98 -17.52
N ARG A 82 20.66 12.91 -16.86
CA ARG A 82 21.25 13.91 -15.93
C ARG A 82 20.73 13.87 -14.51
N LEU A 83 19.66 13.12 -14.24
CA LEU A 83 18.92 13.24 -12.98
C LEU A 83 18.88 11.90 -12.27
N ARG A 84 18.81 11.95 -10.94
CA ARG A 84 18.48 10.81 -10.09
C ARG A 84 17.37 11.20 -9.13
N GLY A 85 16.46 10.25 -8.91
CA GLY A 85 15.34 10.41 -7.99
C GLY A 85 15.44 9.42 -6.84
N PHE A 86 15.11 9.88 -5.64
CA PHE A 86 15.05 9.07 -4.43
C PHE A 86 13.74 9.33 -3.71
N THR A 87 13.05 8.28 -3.32
CA THR A 87 11.85 8.37 -2.47
C THR A 87 12.17 7.81 -1.11
N PHE A 88 12.13 8.67 -0.08
CA PHE A 88 12.31 8.29 1.32
C PHE A 88 10.95 8.07 1.97
N HIS A 89 10.84 7.01 2.76
CA HIS A 89 9.64 6.65 3.49
C HIS A 89 9.84 6.94 4.98
N PHE A 90 8.88 7.62 5.59
CA PHE A 90 8.88 8.02 7.00
C PHE A 90 7.63 7.52 7.70
N TYR A 91 7.73 7.34 9.02
CA TYR A 91 6.57 7.20 9.87
C TYR A 91 5.75 8.50 9.87
N LYS A 92 4.44 8.38 9.69
CA LYS A 92 3.54 9.54 9.64
C LYS A 92 3.67 10.40 10.90
N GLY A 93 3.81 11.71 10.73
CA GLY A 93 3.77 12.69 11.81
C GLY A 93 4.99 12.69 12.76
N GLN A 94 6.00 11.84 12.54
CA GLN A 94 7.20 11.83 13.40
C GLN A 94 8.23 12.90 13.03
N LYS A 95 8.18 13.46 11.80
CA LYS A 95 9.09 14.50 11.33
C LYS A 95 8.35 15.55 10.51
N THR A 96 8.70 16.80 10.73
CA THR A 96 8.33 17.92 9.87
C THR A 96 9.00 17.79 8.50
N GLU A 97 8.48 18.50 7.50
CA GLU A 97 9.09 18.52 6.15
C GLU A 97 10.56 18.98 6.19
N THR A 98 10.86 20.03 6.95
CA THR A 98 12.22 20.55 7.14
C THR A 98 13.17 19.49 7.72
N GLU A 99 12.73 18.72 8.72
CA GLU A 99 13.52 17.64 9.32
C GLU A 99 13.76 16.49 8.33
N LYS A 100 12.74 16.13 7.56
CA LYS A 100 12.88 15.11 6.51
C LYS A 100 13.89 15.55 5.46
N LEU A 101 13.82 16.80 4.98
CA LEU A 101 14.75 17.31 3.96
C LEU A 101 16.17 17.43 4.49
N ARG A 102 16.33 17.80 5.77
CA ARG A 102 17.63 17.73 6.45
C ARG A 102 18.18 16.31 6.44
N LEU A 103 17.38 15.32 6.83
CA LEU A 103 17.81 13.93 6.84
C LEU A 103 18.18 13.42 5.45
N ILE A 104 17.38 13.71 4.42
CA ILE A 104 17.69 13.33 3.04
C ILE A 104 19.04 13.89 2.60
N ARG A 105 19.30 15.19 2.87
CA ARG A 105 20.58 15.82 2.54
C ARG A 105 21.75 15.13 3.22
N THR A 106 21.59 14.77 4.49
CA THR A 106 22.60 14.02 5.24
C THR A 106 22.85 12.64 4.62
N VAL A 107 21.79 11.88 4.31
CA VAL A 107 21.90 10.52 3.77
C VAL A 107 22.51 10.52 2.37
N LEU A 108 22.11 11.47 1.52
CA LEU A 108 22.62 11.58 0.15
C LEU A 108 23.94 12.35 0.06
N ASN A 109 24.37 12.99 1.15
CA ASN A 109 25.55 13.86 1.24
C ASN A 109 25.54 14.98 0.18
N ILE A 110 24.47 15.79 0.18
CA ILE A 110 24.22 16.89 -0.76
C ILE A 110 23.82 18.18 -0.05
N ASP A 111 23.95 19.33 -0.73
CA ASP A 111 23.47 20.62 -0.25
C ASP A 111 21.98 20.85 -0.57
N GLU A 112 21.37 21.85 0.07
CA GLU A 112 19.98 22.26 -0.21
C GLU A 112 19.75 22.67 -1.67
N LYS A 113 20.69 23.42 -2.24
CA LYS A 113 20.65 23.90 -3.63
C LYS A 113 20.72 22.77 -4.68
N ASP A 114 21.14 21.58 -4.27
CA ASP A 114 21.29 20.44 -5.18
C ASP A 114 19.96 19.68 -5.38
N ILE A 115 18.97 19.93 -4.52
CA ILE A 115 17.60 19.42 -4.66
C ILE A 115 16.87 20.31 -5.67
N LEU A 116 16.55 19.73 -6.82
CA LEU A 116 15.89 20.42 -7.92
C LEU A 116 14.37 20.41 -7.76
N GLU A 117 13.81 19.29 -7.31
CA GLU A 117 12.38 19.12 -7.10
C GLU A 117 12.09 18.21 -5.91
N THR A 118 10.95 18.43 -5.26
CA THR A 118 10.43 17.59 -4.20
C THR A 118 8.97 17.21 -4.45
N ALA A 119 8.56 16.04 -3.98
CA ALA A 119 7.15 15.62 -3.99
C ALA A 119 6.83 14.77 -2.76
N ALA A 120 5.75 15.11 -2.06
CA ALA A 120 5.31 14.38 -0.88
C ALA A 120 4.00 13.60 -1.14
N LYS A 121 3.87 12.43 -0.53
CA LYS A 121 2.65 11.62 -0.61
C LYS A 121 2.42 10.84 0.68
N LEU A 122 1.17 10.78 1.12
CA LEU A 122 0.75 9.89 2.20
C LEU A 122 0.34 8.54 1.62
N HIS A 123 0.80 7.46 2.25
CA HIS A 123 0.45 6.09 1.93
C HIS A 123 -0.21 5.42 3.13
N VAL A 124 -1.25 4.66 2.85
CA VAL A 124 -1.94 3.82 3.83
C VAL A 124 -1.89 2.38 3.35
N LEU A 125 -1.39 1.50 4.20
CA LEU A 125 -1.24 0.07 3.92
C LEU A 125 -1.92 -0.73 5.03
N PRO A 126 -2.50 -1.90 4.74
CA PRO A 126 -2.86 -2.85 5.78
C PRO A 126 -1.63 -3.26 6.60
N SER A 127 -1.85 -3.55 7.88
CA SER A 127 -0.85 -4.04 8.82
C SER A 127 -1.33 -5.37 9.42
N PRO A 128 -1.34 -6.46 8.62
CA PRO A 128 -1.62 -7.79 9.13
C PRO A 128 -0.55 -8.21 10.14
N ARG A 129 -0.98 -8.94 11.15
CA ARG A 129 -0.18 -9.54 12.23
C ARG A 129 -0.26 -11.06 12.15
N LEU A 130 0.47 -11.77 13.02
CA LEU A 130 0.55 -13.24 13.03
C LEU A 130 -0.81 -13.93 13.07
N GLU A 131 -1.80 -13.35 13.76
CA GLU A 131 -3.15 -13.92 13.80
C GLU A 131 -3.85 -13.91 12.43
N HIS A 132 -3.34 -13.14 11.46
CA HIS A 132 -3.89 -12.99 10.11
C HIS A 132 -3.17 -13.84 9.05
N THR A 133 -2.26 -14.74 9.44
CA THR A 133 -1.53 -15.60 8.48
C THR A 133 -2.48 -16.41 7.60
N ASP A 134 -3.56 -16.94 8.17
CA ASP A 134 -4.57 -17.75 7.46
C ASP A 134 -5.86 -16.96 7.20
N ILE A 135 -5.74 -15.66 6.91
CA ILE A 135 -6.90 -14.76 6.76
C ILE A 135 -7.84 -15.21 5.64
N ILE A 136 -7.34 -15.89 4.61
CA ILE A 136 -8.14 -16.39 3.50
C ILE A 136 -9.06 -17.48 4.01
N GLU A 137 -8.51 -18.52 4.64
CA GLU A 137 -9.23 -19.65 5.20
C GLU A 137 -10.26 -19.16 6.23
N GLN A 138 -9.87 -18.21 7.07
CA GLN A 138 -10.75 -17.61 8.06
C GLN A 138 -11.92 -16.87 7.41
N VAL A 139 -11.67 -16.04 6.38
CA VAL A 139 -12.74 -15.32 5.68
C VAL A 139 -13.64 -16.29 4.92
N GLU A 140 -13.10 -17.30 4.24
CA GLU A 140 -13.90 -18.30 3.52
C GLU A 140 -14.78 -19.14 4.46
N ALA A 141 -14.29 -19.47 5.67
CA ALA A 141 -15.08 -20.20 6.67
C ALA A 141 -16.27 -19.39 7.22
N LEU A 142 -16.10 -18.06 7.32
CA LEU A 142 -17.13 -17.15 7.85
C LEU A 142 -18.11 -16.65 6.78
N ARG A 143 -17.70 -16.67 5.50
CA ARG A 143 -18.49 -16.11 4.39
C ARG A 143 -19.82 -16.87 4.19
N ARG A 144 -20.91 -16.13 4.06
CA ARG A 144 -22.26 -16.68 3.79
C ARG A 144 -22.84 -16.23 2.45
N GLN A 145 -22.45 -15.05 1.96
CA GLN A 145 -22.97 -14.42 0.75
C GLN A 145 -22.19 -14.82 -0.49
N LYS A 146 -22.88 -15.48 -1.42
CA LYS A 146 -22.29 -15.91 -2.70
C LYS A 146 -21.95 -14.75 -3.63
N HIS A 147 -22.59 -13.60 -3.43
CA HIS A 147 -22.52 -12.44 -4.33
C HIS A 147 -21.67 -11.27 -3.81
N THR A 148 -20.98 -11.45 -2.67
CA THR A 148 -20.04 -10.48 -2.10
C THR A 148 -18.61 -10.98 -2.29
N PHE A 149 -17.76 -10.19 -2.94
CA PHE A 149 -16.38 -10.51 -3.32
C PHE A 149 -15.43 -9.56 -2.58
N PHE A 150 -14.37 -10.10 -1.96
CA PHE A 150 -13.43 -9.31 -1.16
C PHE A 150 -12.04 -9.33 -1.77
N LEU A 151 -11.53 -8.17 -2.13
CA LEU A 151 -10.24 -7.95 -2.76
C LEU A 151 -9.38 -7.06 -1.88
N GLY A 152 -8.08 -7.04 -2.15
CA GLY A 152 -7.15 -6.12 -1.52
C GLY A 152 -5.86 -6.79 -1.10
N ASN A 153 -4.95 -5.95 -0.63
CA ASN A 153 -3.57 -6.30 -0.27
C ASN A 153 -3.42 -6.73 1.20
N TYR A 154 -4.44 -7.38 1.77
CA TYR A 154 -4.46 -7.86 3.15
C TYR A 154 -4.78 -9.36 3.24
N TYR A 155 -4.67 -10.08 2.11
CA TYR A 155 -4.87 -11.52 2.00
C TYR A 155 -3.52 -12.23 1.79
N TYR A 156 -2.99 -12.21 0.57
CA TYR A 156 -1.71 -12.84 0.23
C TYR A 156 -0.49 -12.03 0.66
N GLY A 157 -0.60 -10.70 0.62
CA GLY A 157 0.49 -9.79 0.93
C GLY A 157 0.23 -8.39 0.39
N LEU A 158 1.23 -7.52 0.55
CA LEU A 158 1.15 -6.10 0.21
C LEU A 158 1.53 -5.78 -1.25
N SER A 159 2.08 -6.74 -1.98
CA SER A 159 2.62 -6.50 -3.33
C SER A 159 1.52 -6.33 -4.39
N LEU A 160 1.89 -5.81 -5.55
CA LEU A 160 0.96 -5.69 -6.68
C LEU A 160 0.61 -7.08 -7.23
N GLU A 161 1.58 -7.98 -7.24
CA GLU A 161 1.44 -9.38 -7.65
C GLU A 161 0.42 -10.10 -6.76
N ASP A 162 0.47 -9.89 -5.45
CA ASP A 162 -0.51 -10.42 -4.49
C ASP A 162 -1.93 -9.90 -4.76
N CYS A 163 -2.04 -8.61 -5.06
CA CYS A 163 -3.32 -8.01 -5.44
C CYS A 163 -3.90 -8.64 -6.71
N ILE A 164 -3.05 -8.91 -7.70
CA ILE A 164 -3.44 -9.54 -8.96
C ILE A 164 -3.93 -10.97 -8.70
N HIS A 165 -3.19 -11.77 -7.91
CA HIS A 165 -3.61 -13.12 -7.56
C HIS A 165 -4.95 -13.14 -6.83
N ARG A 166 -5.13 -12.30 -5.80
CA ARG A 166 -6.41 -12.20 -5.08
C ARG A 166 -7.57 -11.79 -5.99
N SER A 167 -7.32 -10.86 -6.91
CA SER A 167 -8.32 -10.42 -7.88
C SER A 167 -8.69 -11.52 -8.87
N ALA A 168 -7.72 -12.34 -9.28
CA ALA A 168 -7.96 -13.48 -10.16
C ALA A 168 -8.83 -14.55 -9.48
N ASP A 169 -8.59 -14.86 -8.21
CA ASP A 169 -9.37 -15.86 -7.45
C ASP A 169 -10.83 -15.44 -7.28
N GLU A 170 -11.07 -14.20 -6.86
CA GLU A 170 -12.44 -13.68 -6.72
C GLU A 170 -13.14 -13.54 -8.09
N CYS A 171 -12.40 -13.25 -9.17
CA CYS A 171 -12.96 -13.27 -10.52
C CYS A 171 -13.37 -14.69 -10.95
N ALA A 172 -12.56 -15.71 -10.64
CA ALA A 172 -12.91 -17.10 -10.90
C ALA A 172 -14.18 -17.50 -10.12
N ARG A 173 -14.27 -17.12 -8.84
CA ARG A 173 -15.46 -17.33 -8.01
C ARG A 173 -16.68 -16.63 -8.58
N TYR A 174 -16.52 -15.39 -9.07
CA TYR A 174 -17.59 -14.62 -9.71
C TYR A 174 -18.12 -15.35 -10.94
N ARG A 175 -17.22 -15.84 -11.81
CA ARG A 175 -17.60 -16.61 -13.00
C ARG A 175 -18.33 -17.89 -12.63
N ALA A 176 -17.86 -18.62 -11.61
CA ALA A 176 -18.50 -19.86 -11.15
C ALA A 176 -19.93 -19.60 -10.62
N ALA A 177 -20.10 -18.58 -9.78
CA ALA A 177 -21.40 -18.21 -9.21
C ALA A 177 -22.43 -17.80 -10.27
N ASN A 178 -21.97 -17.17 -11.36
CA ASN A 178 -22.85 -16.72 -12.45
C ASN A 178 -23.04 -17.76 -13.56
N ARG A 179 -22.16 -18.75 -13.70
CA ARG A 179 -22.38 -19.92 -14.58
C ARG A 179 -23.41 -20.88 -14.02
N ALA A 180 -23.47 -21.04 -12.69
CA ALA A 180 -24.46 -21.90 -12.02
C ALA A 180 -25.89 -21.29 -11.96
N SER A 181 -26.10 -20.11 -12.56
CA SER A 181 -27.37 -19.39 -12.60
C SER A 181 -28.02 -19.37 -14.01
N VAL A 182 -27.49 -20.16 -14.96
CA VAL A 182 -28.01 -20.33 -16.33
C VAL A 182 -28.45 -21.77 -16.53
#